data_AF-A0A9R0WAY2-F1
#
_entry.id   AF-A0A9R0WAY2-F1
#
_cell.length_a   1.000
_cell.length_b   1.000
_cell.length_c   1.000
_cell.angle_alpha   90.00
_cell.angle_beta   90.00
_cell.angle_gamma   90.00
#
_symmetry.space_group_name_H-M   'P 1'
#
loop_
_entity.id
_entity.type
_entity.pdbx_description
1 polymer ?
#
loop_
_entity_poly.entity_id
_entity_poly.type
_entity_poly.pdbx_seq_one_letter_code
_entity_poly.pdbx_strand_id
1 'polypeptide(L)'
;MAPCCPAESTKPAFIGIFGAIVGGFAVSAVFFLLSFSSITAPALPFPVVTATTTNLSALSTPAQPETMYNRPIWKSPARGSRMPSPRAFRLTRDMVRARARDGVIVVTFGNYAFMDFILTWVRHLTGLGVDNLLVGAMDTKLLRQLYLTGVPVFDMGSRMVTEDVGWGSPTFHKMGREKVLLINELLPFGYELLMCDTDMVWLKNPLPYLARYPNADLLTSSDQVIPTVTDDSLENWREVTGAYNIGIFHWRPTEPAKRLAKDWKDLVISDDKIWDQNAFNDLVHKVFGQPVQGEDELVYSYDGKLKLGVLPASIFCSGHTYFVQVGAFFV
;
A
#
# COMPACT_ATOMS: atom_id res chain seq x y z
N MET A 1 61.92 4.72 -44.14
CA MET A 1 62.19 3.46 -43.40
C MET A 1 63.19 3.76 -42.30
N ALA A 2 62.75 3.61 -41.06
CA ALA A 2 63.43 3.54 -39.74
C ALA A 2 62.39 3.97 -38.67
N PRO A 3 62.38 3.41 -37.45
CA PRO A 3 61.26 2.56 -37.00
C PRO A 3 60.47 3.04 -35.76
N CYS A 4 59.39 2.30 -35.51
CA CYS A 4 58.41 2.35 -34.42
C CYS A 4 58.94 2.64 -33.01
N CYS A 5 58.21 3.47 -32.27
CA CYS A 5 58.25 3.52 -30.80
C CYS A 5 57.34 2.42 -30.21
N PRO A 6 57.72 1.74 -29.10
CA PRO A 6 56.88 0.78 -28.43
C PRO A 6 55.90 1.45 -27.46
N ALA A 7 54.71 0.86 -27.32
CA ALA A 7 53.68 1.27 -26.38
C ALA A 7 54.13 1.01 -24.93
N GLU A 8 54.15 2.05 -24.11
CA GLU A 8 54.31 1.93 -22.66
C GLU A 8 53.06 1.27 -22.03
N SER A 9 53.34 0.22 -21.27
CA SER A 9 52.37 -0.67 -20.63
C SER A 9 51.78 -0.01 -19.36
N THR A 10 50.51 0.37 -19.41
CA THR A 10 49.68 0.91 -18.31
C THR A 10 49.27 -0.14 -17.24
N LYS A 11 50.14 -1.10 -16.93
CA LYS A 11 49.83 -2.19 -15.98
C LYS A 11 49.95 -1.88 -14.48
N PRO A 12 50.81 -0.96 -13.97
CA PRO A 12 50.95 -0.81 -12.51
C PRO A 12 49.79 -0.02 -11.86
N ALA A 13 49.12 0.88 -12.59
CA ALA A 13 48.00 1.67 -12.04
C ALA A 13 46.71 0.85 -11.87
N PHE A 14 46.45 -0.10 -12.76
CA PHE A 14 45.24 -0.93 -12.72
C PHE A 14 45.23 -1.92 -11.53
N ILE A 15 46.40 -2.44 -11.13
CA ILE A 15 46.52 -3.36 -9.99
C ILE A 15 46.29 -2.62 -8.66
N GLY A 16 46.75 -1.37 -8.54
CA GLY A 16 46.54 -0.54 -7.35
C GLY A 16 45.06 -0.21 -7.11
N ILE A 17 44.32 0.12 -8.18
CA ILE A 17 42.89 0.44 -8.11
C ILE A 17 42.06 -0.82 -7.78
N PHE A 18 42.37 -1.97 -8.40
CA PHE A 18 41.69 -3.22 -8.07
C PHE A 18 41.98 -3.70 -6.64
N GLY A 19 43.22 -3.53 -6.16
CA GLY A 19 43.60 -3.83 -4.77
C GLY A 19 42.85 -2.98 -3.74
N ALA A 20 42.67 -1.69 -4.02
CA ALA A 20 41.90 -0.79 -3.16
C ALA A 20 40.40 -1.12 -3.14
N ILE A 21 39.82 -1.47 -4.29
CA ILE A 21 38.40 -1.87 -4.40
C ILE A 21 38.15 -3.18 -3.67
N VAL A 22 38.97 -4.21 -3.89
CA VAL A 22 38.82 -5.52 -3.22
C VAL A 22 39.10 -5.40 -1.72
N GLY A 23 40.07 -4.58 -1.31
CA GLY A 23 40.31 -4.26 0.09
C GLY A 23 39.13 -3.55 0.76
N GLY A 24 38.51 -2.58 0.07
CA GLY A 24 37.32 -1.88 0.56
C GLY A 24 36.10 -2.79 0.72
N PHE A 25 35.90 -3.74 -0.21
CA PHE A 25 34.85 -4.75 -0.09
C PHE A 25 35.10 -5.72 1.07
N ALA A 26 36.35 -6.15 1.29
CA ALA A 26 36.69 -7.04 2.40
C ALA A 26 36.49 -6.36 3.77
N VAL A 27 36.89 -5.09 3.91
CA VAL A 27 36.67 -4.31 5.14
C VAL A 27 35.17 -4.05 5.38
N SER A 28 34.41 -3.74 4.32
CA SER A 28 32.96 -3.55 4.42
C SER A 28 32.22 -4.85 4.77
N ALA A 29 32.64 -5.99 4.22
CA ALA A 29 32.06 -7.29 4.54
C ALA A 29 32.34 -7.72 5.99
N VAL A 30 33.53 -7.43 6.51
CA VAL A 30 33.87 -7.68 7.92
C VAL A 30 33.11 -6.73 8.86
N PHE A 31 32.95 -5.45 8.50
CA PHE A 31 32.09 -4.52 9.25
C PHE A 31 30.63 -4.96 9.26
N PHE A 32 30.10 -5.42 8.12
CA PHE A 32 28.75 -5.98 8.02
C PHE A 32 28.61 -7.20 8.94
N LEU A 33 29.54 -8.16 8.87
CA LEU A 33 29.49 -9.40 9.67
C LEU A 33 29.65 -9.14 11.18
N LEU A 34 30.44 -8.15 11.58
CA LEU A 34 30.61 -7.76 12.99
C LEU A 34 29.42 -6.95 13.52
N SER A 35 28.70 -6.21 12.67
CA SER A 35 27.55 -5.39 13.07
C SER A 35 26.28 -6.20 13.39
N PHE A 36 26.18 -7.45 12.92
CA PHE A 36 25.07 -8.35 13.25
C PHE A 36 25.26 -9.17 14.52
N SER A 37 26.43 -9.09 15.17
CA SER A 37 26.72 -9.89 16.37
C SER A 37 26.21 -9.27 17.68
N SER A 38 25.59 -8.09 17.64
CA SER A 38 25.14 -7.39 18.86
C SER A 38 23.96 -6.43 18.60
N ILE A 39 22.88 -6.93 17.98
CA ILE A 39 21.59 -6.22 17.98
C ILE A 39 20.63 -6.98 18.90
N THR A 40 20.79 -6.78 20.21
CA THR A 40 19.64 -6.92 21.11
C THR A 40 18.80 -5.68 20.92
N ALA A 41 17.63 -5.83 20.28
CA ALA A 41 16.64 -4.75 20.21
C ALA A 41 16.35 -4.25 21.64
N PRO A 42 16.44 -2.94 21.92
CA PRO A 42 16.04 -2.43 23.23
C PRO A 42 14.54 -2.70 23.41
N ALA A 43 14.16 -3.25 24.57
CA ALA A 43 12.76 -3.41 24.92
C ALA A 43 12.10 -2.02 24.95
N LEU A 44 11.16 -1.78 24.04
CA LEU A 44 10.36 -0.57 24.04
C LEU A 44 9.53 -0.53 25.35
N PRO A 45 9.53 0.59 26.10
CA PRO A 45 8.68 0.71 27.26
C PRO A 45 7.22 0.74 26.81
N PHE A 46 6.47 -0.31 27.13
CA PHE A 46 5.01 -0.29 27.02
C PHE A 46 4.45 0.79 27.94
N PRO A 47 3.63 1.73 27.45
CA PRO A 47 2.93 2.63 28.36
C PRO A 47 1.96 1.80 29.20
N VAL A 48 2.10 1.92 30.53
CA VAL A 48 1.12 1.41 31.48
C VAL A 48 -0.17 2.18 31.25
N VAL A 49 -1.15 1.53 30.62
CA VAL A 49 -2.50 2.06 30.49
C VAL A 49 -3.17 1.98 31.86
N THR A 50 -3.24 3.12 32.55
CA THR A 50 -4.07 3.26 33.75
C THR A 50 -5.52 3.23 33.30
N ALA A 51 -6.23 2.14 33.60
CA ALA A 51 -7.65 2.02 33.28
C ALA A 51 -8.48 2.96 34.17
N THR A 52 -8.83 4.14 33.66
CA THR A 52 -9.93 4.93 34.20
C THR A 52 -11.25 4.26 33.80
N THR A 53 -11.93 3.67 34.77
CA THR A 53 -13.28 3.12 34.63
C THR A 53 -14.30 4.25 34.49
N THR A 54 -14.55 4.67 33.25
CA THR A 54 -15.77 5.42 32.92
C THR A 54 -16.90 4.43 32.68
N ASN A 55 -17.83 4.36 33.63
CA ASN A 55 -19.10 3.65 33.49
C ASN A 55 -19.95 4.33 32.40
N LEU A 56 -19.76 3.91 31.15
CA LEU A 56 -20.72 4.16 30.08
C LEU A 56 -21.63 2.93 30.03
N SER A 57 -22.82 3.07 30.61
CA SER A 57 -23.95 2.17 30.41
C SER A 57 -24.32 2.18 28.93
N ALA A 58 -23.69 1.31 28.15
CA ALA A 58 -24.00 1.08 26.75
C ALA A 58 -25.37 0.38 26.65
N LEU A 59 -26.32 1.03 25.97
CA LEU A 59 -27.50 0.34 25.46
C LEU A 59 -27.02 -0.83 24.59
N SER A 60 -27.26 -2.05 25.04
CA SER A 60 -26.93 -3.27 24.30
C SER A 60 -27.90 -3.42 23.14
N THR A 61 -27.49 -2.97 21.95
CA THR A 61 -28.10 -3.41 20.69
C THR A 61 -27.99 -4.94 20.62
N PRO A 62 -29.03 -5.69 20.20
CA PRO A 62 -28.93 -7.14 20.05
C PRO A 62 -27.74 -7.50 19.16
N ALA A 63 -26.83 -8.34 19.66
CA ALA A 63 -25.67 -8.78 18.91
C ALA A 63 -26.16 -9.45 17.61
N GLN A 64 -25.74 -8.93 16.46
CA GLN A 64 -26.08 -9.55 15.18
C GLN A 64 -25.51 -10.98 15.13
N PRO A 65 -26.24 -11.95 14.55
CA PRO A 65 -25.73 -13.30 14.41
C PRO A 65 -24.42 -13.30 13.63
N GLU A 66 -23.47 -14.12 14.08
CA GLU A 66 -22.19 -14.29 13.40
C GLU A 66 -22.42 -14.95 12.03
N THR A 67 -21.90 -14.30 11.00
CA THR A 67 -21.85 -14.73 9.61
C THR A 67 -20.39 -14.80 9.18
N MET A 68 -20.12 -15.36 8.00
CA MET A 68 -18.76 -15.31 7.44
C MET A 68 -18.26 -13.86 7.21
N TYR A 69 -19.15 -12.87 7.14
CA TYR A 69 -18.81 -11.47 6.84
C TYR A 69 -18.43 -10.66 8.07
N ASN A 70 -18.95 -10.97 9.27
CA ASN A 70 -18.69 -10.22 10.51
C ASN A 70 -17.92 -11.02 11.58
N ARG A 71 -17.57 -12.29 11.30
CA ARG A 71 -16.74 -13.13 12.18
C ARG A 71 -15.44 -12.43 12.62
N PRO A 72 -14.99 -12.54 13.88
CA PRO A 72 -13.69 -12.01 14.30
C PRO A 72 -12.53 -12.45 13.39
N ILE A 73 -11.61 -11.53 13.09
CA ILE A 73 -10.40 -11.86 12.31
C ILE A 73 -9.59 -12.88 13.13
N TRP A 74 -8.99 -13.87 12.45
CA TRP A 74 -8.26 -15.01 13.02
C TRP A 74 -9.11 -16.08 13.69
N LYS A 75 -10.45 -15.93 13.68
CA LYS A 75 -11.35 -17.01 14.09
C LYS A 75 -11.63 -17.92 12.88
N SER A 76 -11.04 -19.10 12.87
CA SER A 76 -11.31 -20.11 11.84
C SER A 76 -12.79 -20.56 11.83
N PRO A 77 -13.29 -21.09 10.69
CA PRO A 77 -14.61 -21.72 10.64
C PRO A 77 -14.68 -22.88 11.63
N ALA A 78 -15.87 -23.19 12.13
CA ALA A 78 -16.08 -24.33 13.01
C ALA A 78 -15.53 -25.61 12.37
N ARG A 79 -14.87 -26.46 13.16
CA ARG A 79 -14.28 -27.71 12.67
C ARG A 79 -15.37 -28.58 12.05
N GLY A 80 -15.12 -29.07 10.83
CA GLY A 80 -16.09 -29.88 10.08
C GLY A 80 -17.17 -29.09 9.33
N SER A 81 -17.19 -27.74 9.43
CA SER A 81 -18.07 -26.93 8.59
C SER A 81 -17.70 -27.06 7.11
N ARG A 82 -18.72 -27.16 6.25
CA ARG A 82 -18.51 -27.13 4.80
C ARG A 82 -18.15 -25.72 4.36
N MET A 83 -17.26 -25.63 3.39
CA MET A 83 -16.93 -24.34 2.76
C MET A 83 -18.19 -23.76 2.09
N PRO A 84 -18.44 -22.44 2.23
CA PRO A 84 -19.52 -21.78 1.51
C PRO A 84 -19.37 -21.97 -0.01
N SER A 85 -20.48 -21.88 -0.74
CA SER A 85 -20.43 -21.93 -2.21
C SER A 85 -19.64 -20.74 -2.77
N PRO A 86 -19.02 -20.84 -3.96
CA PRO A 86 -18.28 -19.73 -4.57
C PRO A 86 -19.08 -18.43 -4.66
N ARG A 87 -20.41 -18.51 -4.87
CA ARG A 87 -21.30 -17.34 -4.92
C ARG A 87 -21.31 -16.54 -3.61
N ALA A 88 -21.09 -17.19 -2.47
CA ALA A 88 -21.06 -16.54 -1.16
C ALA A 88 -19.82 -15.67 -0.96
N PHE A 89 -18.81 -15.80 -1.81
CA PHE A 89 -17.58 -15.01 -1.80
C PHE A 89 -17.58 -13.88 -2.84
N ARG A 90 -18.63 -13.71 -3.65
CA ARG A 90 -18.71 -12.56 -4.57
C ARG A 90 -18.76 -11.26 -3.78
N LEU A 91 -17.96 -10.27 -4.19
CA LEU A 91 -17.97 -8.96 -3.55
C LEU A 91 -19.38 -8.37 -3.53
N THR A 92 -19.84 -7.95 -2.35
CA THR A 92 -21.15 -7.32 -2.16
C THR A 92 -21.06 -6.16 -1.18
N ARG A 93 -22.04 -5.24 -1.28
CA ARG A 93 -22.19 -4.15 -0.32
C ARG A 93 -22.37 -4.63 1.12
N ASP A 94 -23.01 -5.78 1.33
CA ASP A 94 -23.25 -6.34 2.67
C ASP A 94 -21.97 -6.86 3.32
N MET A 95 -21.05 -7.43 2.53
CA MET A 95 -19.71 -7.79 3.01
C MET A 95 -18.94 -6.56 3.52
N VAL A 96 -18.95 -5.48 2.73
CA VAL A 96 -18.27 -4.23 3.11
C VAL A 96 -18.95 -3.62 4.34
N ARG A 97 -20.28 -3.57 4.38
CA ARG A 97 -21.05 -3.07 5.54
C ARG A 97 -20.70 -3.82 6.83
N ALA A 98 -20.55 -5.13 6.75
CA ALA A 98 -20.25 -5.96 7.93
C ALA A 98 -18.87 -5.68 8.54
N ARG A 99 -17.96 -5.06 7.79
CA ARG A 99 -16.58 -4.78 8.19
C ARG A 99 -16.27 -3.31 8.39
N ALA A 100 -16.89 -2.43 7.62
CA ALA A 100 -16.59 -1.01 7.69
C ALA A 100 -16.73 -0.47 9.12
N ARG A 101 -15.80 0.40 9.51
CA ARG A 101 -15.79 1.13 10.78
C ARG A 101 -15.73 2.61 10.44
N ASP A 102 -16.61 3.39 11.06
CA ASP A 102 -16.70 4.84 10.82
C ASP A 102 -16.78 5.23 9.34
N GLY A 103 -17.45 4.39 8.53
CA GLY A 103 -17.60 4.60 7.10
C GLY A 103 -16.41 4.20 6.23
N VAL A 104 -15.33 3.66 6.82
CA VAL A 104 -14.08 3.30 6.12
C VAL A 104 -13.89 1.78 6.04
N ILE A 105 -13.43 1.29 4.88
CA ILE A 105 -12.95 -0.07 4.66
C ILE A 105 -11.48 -0.04 4.20
N VAL A 106 -10.66 -0.93 4.75
CA VAL A 106 -9.26 -1.10 4.35
C VAL A 106 -9.15 -2.38 3.53
N VAL A 107 -8.64 -2.26 2.31
CA VAL A 107 -8.64 -3.34 1.32
C VAL A 107 -7.25 -3.56 0.76
N THR A 108 -6.87 -4.83 0.64
CA THR A 108 -5.73 -5.28 -0.14
C THR A 108 -6.13 -6.48 -1.00
N PHE A 109 -5.26 -6.91 -1.90
CA PHE A 109 -5.57 -7.98 -2.85
C PHE A 109 -4.30 -8.70 -3.31
N GLY A 110 -4.41 -9.97 -3.68
CA GLY A 110 -3.27 -10.71 -4.21
C GLY A 110 -3.62 -12.11 -4.67
N ASN A 111 -2.59 -12.85 -5.12
CA ASN A 111 -2.67 -14.28 -5.38
C ASN A 111 -1.97 -15.09 -4.27
N TYR A 112 -1.98 -16.40 -4.40
CA TYR A 112 -1.40 -17.31 -3.41
C TYR A 112 0.12 -17.11 -3.18
N ALA A 113 0.87 -16.61 -4.17
CA ALA A 113 2.29 -16.33 -4.00
C ALA A 113 2.54 -15.22 -2.96
N PHE A 114 1.59 -14.31 -2.78
CA PHE A 114 1.64 -13.22 -1.80
C PHE A 114 0.93 -13.56 -0.47
N MET A 115 0.61 -14.84 -0.21
CA MET A 115 -0.07 -15.27 1.01
C MET A 115 0.63 -14.77 2.29
N ASP A 116 1.95 -14.89 2.38
CA ASP A 116 2.71 -14.50 3.58
C ASP A 116 2.72 -12.98 3.78
N PHE A 117 2.78 -12.21 2.68
CA PHE A 117 2.60 -10.75 2.70
C PHE A 117 1.21 -10.38 3.22
N ILE A 118 0.16 -11.01 2.71
CA ILE A 118 -1.22 -10.80 3.16
C ILE A 118 -1.37 -11.13 4.65
N LEU A 119 -0.86 -12.28 5.12
CA LEU A 119 -0.97 -12.66 6.52
C LEU A 119 -0.22 -11.69 7.44
N THR A 120 0.94 -11.20 7.01
CA THR A 120 1.71 -10.18 7.71
C THR A 120 0.92 -8.87 7.77
N TRP A 121 0.38 -8.41 6.64
CA TRP A 121 -0.44 -7.21 6.55
C TRP A 121 -1.65 -7.26 7.50
N VAL A 122 -2.42 -8.35 7.48
CA VAL A 122 -3.57 -8.52 8.39
C VAL A 122 -3.10 -8.55 9.84
N ARG A 123 -1.96 -9.20 10.14
CA ARG A 123 -1.45 -9.33 11.52
C ARG A 123 -1.04 -7.99 12.09
N HIS A 124 -0.30 -7.19 11.32
CA HIS A 124 0.15 -5.87 11.75
C HIS A 124 -1.03 -4.91 11.95
N LEU A 125 -1.95 -4.83 10.99
CA LEU A 125 -3.12 -3.96 11.11
C LEU A 125 -4.04 -4.36 12.26
N THR A 126 -4.30 -5.65 12.45
CA THR A 126 -5.10 -6.09 13.62
C THR A 126 -4.39 -5.82 14.94
N GLY A 127 -3.06 -5.91 15.01
CA GLY A 127 -2.26 -5.49 16.17
C GLY A 127 -2.33 -3.99 16.46
N LEU A 128 -2.60 -3.17 15.44
CA LEU A 128 -2.80 -1.72 15.53
C LEU A 128 -4.27 -1.33 15.76
N GLY A 129 -5.14 -2.30 16.04
CA GLY A 129 -6.57 -2.06 16.29
C GLY A 129 -7.41 -1.80 15.03
N VAL A 130 -6.89 -2.13 13.85
CA VAL A 130 -7.61 -1.99 12.57
C VAL A 130 -8.25 -3.33 12.20
N ASP A 131 -9.58 -3.43 12.35
CA ASP A 131 -10.36 -4.66 12.09
C ASP A 131 -11.34 -4.54 10.90
N ASN A 132 -11.47 -3.35 10.31
CA ASN A 132 -12.23 -3.06 9.09
C ASN A 132 -11.49 -3.49 7.82
N LEU A 133 -10.98 -4.73 7.83
CA LEU A 133 -10.16 -5.28 6.76
C LEU A 133 -11.01 -6.16 5.83
N LEU A 134 -10.66 -6.15 4.53
CA LEU A 134 -11.19 -7.08 3.54
C LEU A 134 -10.10 -7.40 2.50
N VAL A 135 -9.91 -8.69 2.17
CA VAL A 135 -8.90 -9.12 1.21
C VAL A 135 -9.54 -9.64 -0.07
N GLY A 136 -9.11 -9.12 -1.23
CA GLY A 136 -9.47 -9.64 -2.54
C GLY A 136 -8.56 -10.80 -2.94
N ALA A 137 -9.11 -12.00 -3.09
CA ALA A 137 -8.35 -13.15 -3.59
C ALA A 137 -8.46 -13.24 -5.11
N MET A 138 -7.32 -13.27 -5.79
CA MET A 138 -7.22 -13.39 -7.25
C MET A 138 -7.29 -14.85 -7.74
N ASP A 139 -7.16 -15.81 -6.82
CA ASP A 139 -7.25 -17.24 -7.09
C ASP A 139 -7.95 -18.00 -5.96
N THR A 140 -8.45 -19.20 -6.30
CA THR A 140 -9.24 -20.03 -5.38
C THR A 140 -8.42 -20.65 -4.24
N LYS A 141 -7.11 -20.82 -4.42
CA LYS A 141 -6.23 -21.39 -3.40
C LYS A 141 -6.02 -20.40 -2.28
N LEU A 142 -5.70 -19.15 -2.60
CA LEU A 142 -5.63 -18.05 -1.63
C LEU A 142 -6.97 -17.86 -0.92
N LEU A 143 -8.07 -17.77 -1.67
CA LEU A 143 -9.41 -17.59 -1.11
C LEU A 143 -9.74 -18.66 -0.04
N ARG A 144 -9.49 -19.92 -0.37
CA ARG A 144 -9.73 -21.04 0.55
C ARG A 144 -8.87 -20.92 1.80
N GLN A 145 -7.59 -20.62 1.65
CA GLN A 145 -6.66 -20.55 2.77
C GLN A 145 -7.00 -19.38 3.71
N LEU A 146 -7.24 -18.18 3.17
CA LEU A 146 -7.65 -17.02 3.97
C LEU A 146 -8.97 -17.27 4.74
N TYR A 147 -9.97 -17.87 4.07
CA TYR A 147 -11.23 -18.22 4.72
C TYR A 147 -11.05 -19.18 5.90
N LEU A 148 -10.21 -20.22 5.74
CA LEU A 148 -9.91 -21.20 6.78
C LEU A 148 -9.09 -20.61 7.93
N THR A 149 -8.19 -19.67 7.64
CA THR A 149 -7.39 -18.94 8.64
C THR A 149 -8.20 -17.91 9.43
N GLY A 150 -9.41 -17.57 8.98
CA GLY A 150 -10.23 -16.57 9.67
C GLY A 150 -10.02 -15.15 9.15
N VAL A 151 -9.41 -14.98 7.97
CA VAL A 151 -9.23 -13.67 7.33
C VAL A 151 -10.47 -13.32 6.49
N PRO A 152 -11.02 -12.09 6.58
CA PRO A 152 -12.12 -11.64 5.72
C PRO A 152 -11.67 -11.60 4.25
N VAL A 153 -12.34 -12.36 3.40
CA VAL A 153 -11.92 -12.55 2.00
C VAL A 153 -13.11 -12.62 1.06
N PHE A 154 -12.94 -12.08 -0.15
CA PHE A 154 -13.87 -12.23 -1.28
C PHE A 154 -13.11 -12.72 -2.53
N ASP A 155 -13.87 -13.27 -3.48
CA ASP A 155 -13.37 -13.70 -4.79
C ASP A 155 -13.39 -12.52 -5.76
N MET A 156 -12.24 -12.15 -6.31
CA MET A 156 -12.15 -11.13 -7.36
C MET A 156 -12.61 -11.63 -8.72
N GLY A 157 -12.71 -12.96 -8.91
CA GLY A 157 -13.14 -13.55 -10.18
C GLY A 157 -12.09 -13.49 -11.31
N SER A 158 -10.89 -12.97 -11.04
CA SER A 158 -9.82 -12.76 -12.03
C SER A 158 -9.13 -14.05 -12.47
N ARG A 159 -9.17 -15.11 -11.65
CA ARG A 159 -8.60 -16.45 -11.92
C ARG A 159 -7.13 -16.40 -12.33
N MET A 160 -6.35 -15.58 -11.63
CA MET A 160 -4.92 -15.39 -11.92
C MET A 160 -4.10 -16.63 -11.52
N VAL A 161 -2.87 -16.69 -12.05
CA VAL A 161 -1.89 -17.72 -11.72
C VAL A 161 -1.52 -17.67 -10.24
N THR A 162 -1.15 -18.82 -9.66
CA THR A 162 -0.83 -18.94 -8.23
C THR A 162 0.63 -18.67 -7.90
N GLU A 163 1.48 -18.61 -8.91
CA GLU A 163 2.93 -18.42 -8.80
C GLU A 163 3.30 -16.93 -8.76
N ASP A 164 4.49 -16.63 -8.25
CA ASP A 164 5.09 -15.31 -8.40
C ASP A 164 5.50 -15.11 -9.86
N VAL A 165 5.00 -14.04 -10.46
CA VAL A 165 5.20 -13.70 -11.87
C VAL A 165 6.37 -12.77 -12.09
N GLY A 166 7.04 -12.33 -11.01
CA GLY A 166 8.15 -11.39 -11.04
C GLY A 166 7.72 -9.94 -11.27
N TRP A 167 8.33 -9.02 -10.53
CA TRP A 167 8.07 -7.58 -10.65
C TRP A 167 8.33 -7.06 -12.08
N GLY A 168 7.46 -6.19 -12.57
CA GLY A 168 7.56 -5.56 -13.89
C GLY A 168 7.27 -6.48 -15.08
N SER A 169 6.91 -7.75 -14.86
CA SER A 169 6.52 -8.65 -15.95
C SER A 169 5.16 -8.26 -16.56
N PRO A 170 4.84 -8.69 -17.80
CA PRO A 170 3.51 -8.45 -18.39
C PRO A 170 2.38 -8.98 -17.51
N THR A 171 2.58 -10.12 -16.85
CA THR A 171 1.58 -10.69 -15.94
C THR A 171 1.48 -9.87 -14.65
N PHE A 172 2.57 -9.32 -14.12
CA PHE A 172 2.55 -8.38 -12.99
C PHE A 172 1.75 -7.13 -13.33
N HIS A 173 1.97 -6.52 -14.50
CA HIS A 173 1.15 -5.38 -14.95
C HIS A 173 -0.33 -5.73 -15.07
N LYS A 174 -0.65 -6.93 -15.56
CA LYS A 174 -2.04 -7.43 -15.59
C LYS A 174 -2.62 -7.58 -14.18
N MET A 175 -1.84 -8.07 -13.21
CA MET A 175 -2.27 -8.16 -11.81
C MET A 175 -2.52 -6.77 -11.21
N GLY A 176 -1.63 -5.81 -11.43
CA GLY A 176 -1.79 -4.43 -10.94
C GLY A 176 -3.12 -3.82 -11.40
N ARG A 177 -3.49 -4.03 -12.66
CA ARG A 177 -4.74 -3.51 -13.26
C ARG A 177 -6.03 -4.00 -12.59
N GLU A 178 -6.01 -5.15 -11.93
CA GLU A 178 -7.15 -5.64 -11.15
C GLU A 178 -7.50 -4.69 -9.98
N LYS A 179 -6.53 -3.91 -9.48
CA LYS A 179 -6.77 -2.88 -8.46
C LYS A 179 -7.74 -1.81 -8.97
N VAL A 180 -7.61 -1.42 -10.23
CA VAL A 180 -8.43 -0.38 -10.87
C VAL A 180 -9.87 -0.86 -11.01
N LEU A 181 -10.06 -2.14 -11.38
CA LEU A 181 -11.37 -2.79 -11.42
C LEU A 181 -12.00 -2.84 -10.03
N LEU A 182 -11.22 -3.25 -9.03
CA LEU A 182 -11.71 -3.37 -7.65
C LEU A 182 -12.14 -2.03 -7.05
N ILE A 183 -11.38 -0.95 -7.27
CA ILE A 183 -11.75 0.41 -6.83
C ILE A 183 -13.09 0.81 -7.47
N ASN A 184 -13.30 0.50 -8.75
CA ASN A 184 -14.55 0.78 -9.46
C ASN A 184 -15.76 0.02 -8.91
N GLU A 185 -15.56 -1.18 -8.38
CA GLU A 185 -16.63 -1.97 -7.74
C GLU A 185 -16.96 -1.48 -6.33
N LEU A 186 -15.93 -1.06 -5.57
CA LEU A 186 -16.08 -0.67 -4.17
C LEU A 186 -16.63 0.74 -3.97
N LEU A 187 -16.18 1.74 -4.73
CA LEU A 187 -16.61 3.13 -4.53
C LEU A 187 -18.14 3.35 -4.65
N PRO A 188 -18.87 2.68 -5.56
CA PRO A 188 -20.33 2.76 -5.61
C PRO A 188 -21.05 2.25 -4.35
N PHE A 189 -20.41 1.46 -3.49
CA PHE A 189 -21.02 1.01 -2.23
C PHE A 189 -21.18 2.12 -1.19
N GLY A 190 -20.48 3.25 -1.38
CA GLY A 190 -20.63 4.45 -0.57
C GLY A 190 -19.81 4.45 0.73
N TYR A 191 -18.71 3.70 0.78
CA TYR A 191 -17.74 3.73 1.88
C TYR A 191 -16.44 4.40 1.43
N GLU A 192 -15.73 5.02 2.36
CA GLU A 192 -14.35 5.41 2.13
C GLU A 192 -13.47 4.17 2.02
N LEU A 193 -12.52 4.21 1.09
CA LEU A 193 -11.67 3.07 0.73
C LEU A 193 -10.22 3.43 0.94
N LEU A 194 -9.55 2.79 1.89
CA LEU A 194 -8.09 2.74 1.92
C LEU A 194 -7.66 1.48 1.16
N MET A 195 -7.16 1.67 -0.06
CA MET A 195 -6.67 0.58 -0.90
C MET A 195 -5.14 0.59 -0.88
N CYS A 196 -4.54 -0.59 -0.66
CA CYS A 196 -3.09 -0.73 -0.73
C CYS A 196 -2.63 -2.07 -1.30
N ASP A 197 -1.42 -2.09 -1.83
CA ASP A 197 -0.74 -3.31 -2.26
C ASP A 197 -0.36 -4.17 -1.04
N THR A 198 -0.20 -5.48 -1.25
CA THR A 198 0.04 -6.45 -0.17
C THR A 198 1.44 -6.37 0.41
N ASP A 199 2.38 -5.79 -0.32
CA ASP A 199 3.78 -5.61 0.07
C ASP A 199 4.01 -4.36 0.95
N MET A 200 2.93 -3.72 1.42
CA MET A 200 2.98 -2.61 2.36
C MET A 200 3.07 -3.06 3.81
N VAL A 201 3.91 -2.36 4.58
CA VAL A 201 4.10 -2.58 6.03
C VAL A 201 3.58 -1.38 6.80
N TRP A 202 2.65 -1.64 7.73
CA TRP A 202 2.07 -0.61 8.58
C TRP A 202 2.73 -0.58 9.96
N LEU A 203 3.31 0.57 10.31
CA LEU A 203 3.94 0.79 11.62
C LEU A 203 3.01 1.49 12.63
N LYS A 204 1.96 2.14 12.13
CA LYS A 204 0.94 2.85 12.92
C LYS A 204 -0.42 2.68 12.26
N ASN A 205 -1.50 2.85 13.02
CA ASN A 205 -2.85 2.89 12.47
C ASN A 205 -2.97 4.13 11.54
N PRO A 206 -3.25 3.96 10.23
CA PRO A 206 -3.27 5.08 9.29
C PRO A 206 -4.58 5.89 9.36
N LEU A 207 -5.66 5.32 9.88
CA LEU A 207 -7.00 5.92 9.80
C LEU A 207 -7.09 7.28 10.52
N PRO A 208 -6.53 7.47 11.73
CA PRO A 208 -6.53 8.78 12.39
C PRO A 208 -5.80 9.86 11.59
N TYR A 209 -4.73 9.50 10.89
CA TYR A 209 -4.00 10.44 10.04
C TYR A 209 -4.86 10.88 8.85
N LEU A 210 -5.45 9.91 8.13
CA LEU A 210 -6.31 10.18 6.97
C LEU A 210 -7.55 11.01 7.35
N ALA A 211 -8.11 10.79 8.54
CA ALA A 211 -9.28 11.51 9.05
C ALA A 211 -9.04 13.01 9.30
N ARG A 212 -7.78 13.48 9.32
CA ARG A 212 -7.45 14.91 9.40
C ARG A 212 -7.90 15.71 8.18
N TYR A 213 -8.13 15.05 7.05
CA TYR A 213 -8.45 15.68 5.76
C TYR A 213 -9.85 15.27 5.26
N PRO A 214 -10.93 15.69 5.95
CA PRO A 214 -12.30 15.29 5.61
C PRO A 214 -12.76 15.84 4.26
N ASN A 215 -12.12 16.89 3.75
CA ASN A 215 -12.49 17.53 2.49
C ASN A 215 -11.75 16.99 1.26
N ALA A 216 -10.74 16.13 1.43
CA ALA A 216 -10.07 15.47 0.30
C ALA A 216 -11.04 14.50 -0.41
N ASP A 217 -11.02 14.43 -1.73
CA ASP A 217 -11.68 13.34 -2.47
C ASP A 217 -10.75 12.12 -2.56
N LEU A 218 -9.44 12.40 -2.63
CA LEU A 218 -8.38 11.43 -2.82
C LEU A 218 -7.11 11.87 -2.07
N LEU A 219 -6.53 10.96 -1.31
CA LEU A 219 -5.18 11.09 -0.77
C LEU A 219 -4.31 10.00 -1.39
N THR A 220 -3.18 10.38 -1.97
CA THR A 220 -2.25 9.45 -2.64
C THR A 220 -0.84 9.63 -2.08
N SER A 221 -0.04 8.56 -2.01
CA SER A 221 1.40 8.71 -1.79
C SER A 221 2.10 9.11 -3.10
N SER A 222 3.41 9.32 -3.01
CA SER A 222 4.27 9.62 -4.15
C SER A 222 5.60 8.87 -4.05
N ASP A 223 6.27 8.71 -5.18
CA ASP A 223 7.66 8.23 -5.28
C ASP A 223 8.66 9.36 -5.00
N GLN A 224 8.26 10.36 -4.21
CA GLN A 224 9.10 11.47 -3.77
C GLN A 224 10.21 10.95 -2.85
N VAL A 225 11.45 11.37 -3.11
CA VAL A 225 12.63 10.96 -2.33
C VAL A 225 12.93 11.93 -1.20
N ILE A 226 12.69 13.23 -1.40
CA ILE A 226 12.90 14.28 -0.40
C ILE A 226 11.54 14.88 -0.06
N PRO A 227 11.05 14.73 1.19
CA PRO A 227 9.79 15.34 1.61
C PRO A 227 9.85 16.86 1.39
N THR A 228 8.75 17.43 0.92
CA THR A 228 8.59 18.89 0.74
C THR A 228 8.19 19.58 2.04
N VAL A 229 7.84 18.80 3.07
CA VAL A 229 7.48 19.27 4.41
C VAL A 229 8.30 18.54 5.48
N THR A 230 8.46 19.17 6.64
CA THR A 230 9.27 18.64 7.76
C THR A 230 8.42 18.23 8.97
N ASP A 231 7.13 18.54 8.94
CA ASP A 231 6.15 18.12 9.92
C ASP A 231 5.25 17.01 9.34
N ASP A 232 4.13 16.76 10.01
CA ASP A 232 3.16 15.73 9.62
C ASP A 232 2.05 16.29 8.70
N SER A 233 2.24 17.42 7.99
CA SER A 233 1.26 17.92 7.00
C SER A 233 1.26 17.08 5.72
N LEU A 234 0.32 17.30 4.80
CA LEU A 234 0.48 16.80 3.43
C LEU A 234 1.69 17.44 2.76
N GLU A 235 2.20 16.81 1.70
CA GLU A 235 3.24 17.41 0.87
C GLU A 235 2.73 18.74 0.26
N ASN A 236 3.62 19.71 0.10
CA ASN A 236 3.39 20.83 -0.79
C ASN A 236 3.31 20.32 -2.23
N TRP A 237 2.09 20.11 -2.71
CA TRP A 237 1.80 19.58 -4.05
C TRP A 237 2.47 20.36 -5.19
N ARG A 238 2.89 21.63 -4.97
CA ARG A 238 3.63 22.45 -5.94
C ARG A 238 5.10 22.05 -6.09
N GLU A 239 5.65 21.38 -5.09
CA GLU A 239 7.06 20.98 -4.99
C GLU A 239 7.24 19.46 -5.16
N VAL A 240 6.16 18.69 -5.19
CA VAL A 240 6.22 17.25 -5.48
C VAL A 240 6.64 17.06 -6.94
N THR A 241 7.74 16.34 -7.13
CA THR A 241 8.30 16.03 -8.46
C THR A 241 8.28 14.54 -8.77
N GLY A 242 8.17 13.69 -7.74
CA GLY A 242 7.95 12.25 -7.90
C GLY A 242 6.55 11.95 -8.44
N ALA A 243 6.44 10.85 -9.20
CA ALA A 243 5.15 10.35 -9.64
C ALA A 243 4.26 10.02 -8.42
N TYR A 244 2.94 10.22 -8.55
CA TYR A 244 2.02 9.73 -7.53
C TYR A 244 2.00 8.21 -7.59
N ASN A 245 2.29 7.60 -6.45
CA ASN A 245 2.43 6.17 -6.31
C ASN A 245 1.04 5.57 -6.07
N ILE A 246 0.77 4.46 -6.76
CA ILE A 246 -0.54 3.79 -6.72
C ILE A 246 -0.58 2.54 -5.83
N GLY A 247 0.40 2.40 -4.94
CA GLY A 247 0.51 1.34 -3.95
C GLY A 247 -0.26 1.62 -2.66
N ILE A 248 -0.63 2.89 -2.42
CA ILE A 248 -1.52 3.31 -1.33
C ILE A 248 -2.31 4.55 -1.76
N PHE A 249 -3.63 4.47 -1.58
CA PHE A 249 -4.49 5.65 -1.67
C PHE A 249 -5.76 5.48 -0.84
N HIS A 250 -6.20 6.60 -0.29
CA HIS A 250 -7.49 6.74 0.36
C HIS A 250 -8.45 7.47 -0.57
N TRP A 251 -9.59 6.85 -0.83
CA TRP A 251 -10.64 7.36 -1.70
C TRP A 251 -11.90 7.63 -0.89
N ARG A 252 -12.48 8.81 -1.05
CA ARG A 252 -13.82 9.12 -0.58
C ARG A 252 -14.82 8.83 -1.70
N PRO A 253 -16.03 8.29 -1.44
CA PRO A 253 -16.98 7.89 -2.49
C PRO A 253 -17.75 9.09 -3.06
N THR A 254 -17.04 10.18 -3.37
CA THR A 254 -17.60 11.39 -3.98
C THR A 254 -17.78 11.20 -5.49
N GLU A 255 -18.63 12.04 -6.09
CA GLU A 255 -18.87 11.96 -7.53
C GLU A 255 -17.63 12.25 -8.38
N PRO A 256 -16.74 13.21 -8.03
CA PRO A 256 -15.45 13.37 -8.71
C PRO A 256 -14.55 12.13 -8.61
N ALA A 257 -14.43 11.53 -7.43
CA ALA A 257 -13.61 10.35 -7.20
C ALA A 257 -14.10 9.14 -8.01
N LYS A 258 -15.42 8.88 -8.03
CA LYS A 258 -16.02 7.83 -8.86
C LYS A 258 -15.79 8.05 -10.35
N ARG A 259 -15.86 9.30 -10.83
CA ARG A 259 -15.57 9.64 -12.23
C ARG A 259 -14.12 9.38 -12.58
N LEU A 260 -13.17 9.84 -11.76
CA LEU A 260 -11.75 9.55 -11.95
C LEU A 260 -11.50 8.03 -11.99
N ALA A 261 -12.04 7.27 -11.04
CA ALA A 261 -11.89 5.82 -11.01
C ALA A 261 -12.44 5.17 -12.30
N LYS A 262 -13.61 5.62 -12.78
CA LYS A 262 -14.19 5.13 -14.04
C LYS A 262 -13.31 5.45 -15.24
N ASP A 263 -12.86 6.69 -15.39
CA ASP A 263 -12.00 7.10 -16.51
C ASP A 263 -10.66 6.36 -16.47
N TRP A 264 -10.09 6.16 -15.29
CA TRP A 264 -8.88 5.38 -15.10
C TRP A 264 -9.06 3.93 -15.56
N LYS A 265 -10.17 3.29 -15.17
CA LYS A 265 -10.53 1.95 -15.64
C LYS A 265 -10.68 1.89 -17.15
N ASP A 266 -11.45 2.80 -17.73
CA ASP A 266 -11.73 2.80 -19.16
C ASP A 266 -10.43 3.01 -19.96
N LEU A 267 -9.53 3.86 -19.47
CA LEU A 267 -8.22 4.09 -20.07
C LEU A 267 -7.34 2.84 -19.99
N VAL A 268 -7.17 2.23 -18.82
CA VAL A 268 -6.33 1.03 -18.72
C VAL A 268 -6.90 -0.10 -19.56
N ILE A 269 -8.23 -0.34 -19.55
CA ILE A 269 -8.84 -1.42 -20.36
C ILE A 269 -8.69 -1.18 -21.87
N SER A 270 -8.61 0.07 -22.32
CA SER A 270 -8.53 0.39 -23.75
C SER A 270 -7.27 -0.12 -24.45
N ASP A 271 -6.16 -0.25 -23.72
CA ASP A 271 -4.88 -0.75 -24.24
C ASP A 271 -4.12 -1.51 -23.14
N ASP A 272 -3.74 -2.76 -23.40
CA ASP A 272 -3.04 -3.62 -22.46
C ASP A 272 -1.60 -3.16 -22.15
N LYS A 273 -1.04 -2.26 -22.98
CA LYS A 273 0.28 -1.66 -22.80
C LYS A 273 0.28 -0.45 -21.88
N ILE A 274 -0.88 0.12 -21.60
CA ILE A 274 -0.98 1.26 -20.67
C ILE A 274 -0.73 0.75 -19.26
N TRP A 275 0.30 1.30 -18.63
CA TRP A 275 0.59 1.07 -17.22
C TRP A 275 -0.38 1.87 -16.36
N ASP A 276 -0.95 1.22 -15.35
CA ASP A 276 -1.97 1.78 -14.46
C ASP A 276 -1.47 3.00 -13.70
N GLN A 277 -0.23 3.00 -13.21
CA GLN A 277 0.36 4.16 -12.53
C GLN A 277 0.46 5.38 -13.45
N ASN A 278 0.96 5.19 -14.67
CA ASN A 278 1.08 6.29 -15.65
C ASN A 278 -0.30 6.81 -16.03
N ALA A 279 -1.26 5.92 -16.31
CA ALA A 279 -2.64 6.32 -16.62
C ALA A 279 -3.27 7.15 -15.49
N PHE A 280 -3.05 6.76 -14.23
CA PHE A 280 -3.51 7.53 -13.07
C PHE A 280 -2.88 8.91 -13.02
N ASN A 281 -1.55 8.98 -13.16
CA ASN A 281 -0.79 10.23 -13.15
C ASN A 281 -1.24 11.15 -14.30
N ASP A 282 -1.43 10.64 -15.51
CA ASP A 282 -1.89 11.40 -16.67
C ASP A 282 -3.28 12.01 -16.42
N LEU A 283 -4.19 11.25 -15.79
CA LEU A 283 -5.55 11.72 -15.49
C LEU A 283 -5.59 12.76 -14.38
N VAL A 284 -4.86 12.53 -13.29
CA VAL A 284 -4.90 13.40 -12.11
C VAL A 284 -4.15 14.71 -12.36
N HIS A 285 -3.07 14.69 -13.14
CA HIS A 285 -2.27 15.88 -13.48
C HIS A 285 -2.83 16.72 -14.63
N LYS A 286 -3.92 16.31 -15.32
CA LYS A 286 -4.44 17.00 -16.52
C LYS A 286 -4.48 18.53 -16.39
N VAL A 287 -5.15 19.01 -15.34
CA VAL A 287 -5.21 20.43 -14.99
C VAL A 287 -5.32 20.54 -13.47
N PHE A 288 -4.33 21.17 -12.86
CA PHE A 288 -4.46 21.69 -11.50
C PHE A 288 -5.18 23.03 -11.53
N GLY A 289 -6.23 23.13 -10.73
CA GLY A 289 -6.96 24.35 -10.43
C GLY A 289 -6.35 25.07 -9.23
N GLN A 290 -7.21 25.81 -8.52
CA GLN A 290 -6.81 26.55 -7.34
C GLN A 290 -6.63 25.62 -6.12
N PRO A 291 -5.92 26.06 -5.09
CA PRO A 291 -5.95 25.41 -3.78
C PRO A 291 -7.39 25.35 -3.24
N VAL A 292 -7.67 24.37 -2.40
CA VAL A 292 -8.96 24.31 -1.70
C VAL A 292 -8.98 25.42 -0.64
N GLN A 293 -10.01 26.27 -0.68
CA GLN A 293 -10.08 27.43 0.21
C GLN A 293 -10.05 27.00 1.69
N GLY A 294 -9.04 27.49 2.43
CA GLY A 294 -8.83 27.17 3.84
C GLY A 294 -8.04 25.88 4.10
N GLU A 295 -7.67 25.14 3.05
CA GLU A 295 -6.86 23.91 3.07
C GLU A 295 -5.86 23.96 1.91
N ASP A 296 -4.88 24.86 1.99
CA ASP A 296 -3.94 25.15 0.90
C ASP A 296 -3.04 23.96 0.50
N GLU A 297 -2.99 22.95 1.38
CA GLU A 297 -2.35 21.65 1.17
C GLU A 297 -3.14 20.69 0.27
N LEU A 298 -4.42 21.00 0.01
CA LEU A 298 -5.24 20.33 -1.00
C LEU A 298 -5.32 21.17 -2.28
N VAL A 299 -5.40 20.49 -3.42
CA VAL A 299 -5.52 21.11 -4.75
C VAL A 299 -6.70 20.54 -5.51
N TYR A 300 -7.41 21.38 -6.27
CA TYR A 300 -8.33 20.89 -7.27
C TYR A 300 -7.54 20.29 -8.46
N SER A 301 -7.64 19.00 -8.69
CA SER A 301 -7.02 18.27 -9.81
C SER A 301 -8.10 17.66 -10.73
N TYR A 302 -7.68 16.90 -11.75
CA TYR A 302 -8.61 16.24 -12.69
C TYR A 302 -9.66 17.23 -13.26
N ASP A 303 -9.17 18.19 -14.05
CA ASP A 303 -9.95 19.30 -14.62
C ASP A 303 -10.63 20.18 -13.57
N GLY A 304 -9.99 20.36 -12.41
CA GLY A 304 -10.50 21.16 -11.32
C GLY A 304 -11.70 20.55 -10.57
N LYS A 305 -11.97 19.25 -10.74
CA LYS A 305 -13.16 18.58 -10.18
C LYS A 305 -12.87 17.80 -8.91
N LEU A 306 -11.63 17.32 -8.72
CA LEU A 306 -11.24 16.44 -7.64
C LEU A 306 -10.40 17.19 -6.62
N LYS A 307 -10.68 17.08 -5.33
CA LYS A 307 -9.79 17.59 -4.28
C LYS A 307 -8.74 16.54 -3.95
N LEU A 308 -7.50 16.80 -4.34
CA LEU A 308 -6.37 15.92 -4.14
C LEU A 308 -5.49 16.41 -3.00
N GLY A 309 -5.03 15.48 -2.17
CA GLY A 309 -3.89 15.67 -1.28
C GLY A 309 -2.81 14.62 -1.51
N VAL A 310 -1.56 15.00 -1.27
CA VAL A 310 -0.40 14.10 -1.40
C VAL A 310 0.14 13.79 -0.02
N LEU A 311 0.12 12.51 0.35
CA LEU A 311 0.60 12.04 1.64
C LEU A 311 2.11 12.28 1.78
N PRO A 312 2.60 12.70 2.97
CA PRO A 312 4.01 13.03 3.16
C PRO A 312 4.87 11.78 3.03
N ALA A 313 5.92 11.86 2.22
CA ALA A 313 6.89 10.79 2.02
C ALA A 313 7.62 10.42 3.32
N SER A 314 7.71 11.33 4.30
CA SER A 314 8.26 11.04 5.64
C SER A 314 7.45 9.99 6.42
N ILE A 315 6.16 9.80 6.09
CA ILE A 315 5.26 8.87 6.78
C ILE A 315 4.78 7.74 5.83
N PHE A 316 4.53 8.08 4.56
CA PHE A 316 3.97 7.18 3.55
C PHE A 316 4.95 6.99 2.36
N CYS A 317 6.23 6.80 2.67
CA CYS A 317 7.27 6.54 1.68
C CYS A 317 7.07 5.22 0.92
N SER A 318 7.57 5.17 -0.31
CA SER A 318 7.86 3.91 -0.98
C SER A 318 9.02 3.18 -0.29
N GLY A 319 9.13 1.87 -0.51
CA GLY A 319 10.29 1.10 -0.02
C GLY A 319 11.62 1.66 -0.52
N HIS A 320 11.69 2.14 -1.76
CA HIS A 320 12.88 2.80 -2.30
C HIS A 320 13.26 4.04 -1.49
N THR A 321 12.30 4.94 -1.26
CA THR A 321 12.51 6.15 -0.46
C THR A 321 12.97 5.80 0.96
N TYR A 322 12.36 4.81 1.61
CA TYR A 322 12.76 4.35 2.94
C TYR A 322 14.24 3.94 2.99
N PHE A 323 14.70 3.09 2.06
CA PHE A 323 16.09 2.62 2.07
C PHE A 323 17.10 3.68 1.65
N VAL A 324 16.77 4.56 0.69
CA VAL A 324 17.64 5.66 0.28
C VAL A 324 17.78 6.69 1.41
N GLN A 325 16.69 7.06 2.07
CA GLN A 325 16.72 8.01 3.18
C GLN A 325 17.43 7.43 4.40
N VAL A 326 17.13 6.19 4.81
CA VAL A 326 17.81 5.55 5.95
C VAL A 326 19.31 5.38 5.66
N GLY A 327 19.71 5.06 4.42
CA GLY A 327 21.11 4.97 4.04
C GLY A 327 21.88 6.29 4.11
N ALA A 328 21.22 7.44 3.93
CA ALA A 328 21.85 8.75 3.99
C ALA A 328 22.11 9.24 5.44
N PHE A 329 21.45 8.67 6.45
CA PHE A 329 21.64 9.01 7.86
C PHE A 329 22.65 8.09 8.60
N PHE A 330 23.25 7.12 7.90
CA PHE A 330 24.26 6.20 8.44
C PHE A 330 25.64 6.30 7.76
N VAL A 331 25.98 7.46 7.17
CA VAL A 331 27.35 7.76 6.71
C VAL A 331 28.07 8.61 7.75
#